data_AF-A0A7D7VBD0-F1
#
_entry.id   AF-A0A7D7VBD0-F1
#
_cell.length_a   1.000
_cell.length_b   1.000
_cell.length_c   1.000
_cell.angle_alpha   90.00
_cell.angle_beta   90.00
_cell.angle_gamma   90.00
#
_symmetry.space_group_name_H-M   'P 1'
#
loop_
_entity.id
_entity.type
_entity.pdbx_description
1 polymer ?
#
loop_
_entity_poly.entity_id
_entity_poly.type
_entity_poly.pdbx_seq_one_letter_code
_entity_poly.pdbx_strand_id
1 'polypeptide(L)'
;MSGTDEFKITQIVDNGQMVQLTLIENVSTEPVSQKQRIIENVSNKLDAETKEQVMPLLEAILQAQPTVNIKSYQQTQMTMAMPRSRYDNMGRPQVGNIVAVDLKKI
;
A
#
# COMPACT_ATOMS: atom_id res chain seq x y z
N MET A 1 -13.71 -9.14 12.33
CA MET A 1 -13.17 -7.84 11.88
C MET A 1 -14.23 -7.23 10.98
N SER A 2 -14.90 -6.18 11.43
CA SER A 2 -15.79 -5.35 10.63
C SER A 2 -15.24 -3.93 10.77
N GLY A 3 -14.32 -3.60 9.88
CA GLY A 3 -13.78 -2.26 9.72
C GLY A 3 -14.43 -1.65 8.50
N THR A 4 -14.86 -0.39 8.60
CA THR A 4 -15.16 0.40 7.41
C THR A 4 -13.81 0.84 6.85
N ASP A 5 -13.43 0.26 5.71
CA ASP A 5 -12.15 0.54 5.07
C ASP A 5 -12.34 1.59 3.97
N GLU A 6 -11.36 2.48 3.83
CA GLU A 6 -11.36 3.51 2.79
C GLU A 6 -10.72 2.96 1.52
N PHE A 7 -11.36 3.18 0.37
CA PHE A 7 -10.86 2.78 -0.93
C PHE A 7 -10.83 3.96 -1.88
N LYS A 8 -9.71 4.13 -2.59
CA LYS A 8 -9.56 5.13 -3.65
C LYS A 8 -10.01 4.57 -4.99
N ILE A 9 -10.85 5.31 -5.71
CA ILE A 9 -11.21 4.98 -7.09
C ILE A 9 -10.02 5.30 -7.99
N THR A 10 -9.56 4.29 -8.74
CA THR A 10 -8.41 4.40 -9.64
C THR A 10 -8.80 4.36 -11.10
N GLN A 11 -9.93 3.71 -11.42
CA GLN A 11 -10.45 3.63 -12.78
C GLN A 11 -11.97 3.58 -12.76
N ILE A 12 -12.56 4.18 -13.80
CA ILE A 12 -13.99 4.11 -14.09
C ILE A 12 -14.14 3.70 -15.55
N VAL A 13 -14.96 2.69 -15.81
CA VAL A 13 -15.36 2.28 -17.16
C VAL A 13 -16.88 2.34 -17.22
N ASP A 14 -17.40 3.07 -18.18
CA ASP A 14 -18.84 3.29 -18.36
C ASP A 14 -19.23 2.84 -19.78
N ASN A 15 -20.14 1.88 -19.87
CA ASN A 15 -20.65 1.37 -21.14
C ASN A 15 -22.11 1.79 -21.42
N GLY A 16 -22.64 2.76 -20.68
CA GLY A 16 -24.00 3.29 -20.84
C GLY A 16 -25.04 2.58 -19.98
N GLN A 17 -24.94 1.28 -19.77
CA GLN A 17 -25.86 0.51 -18.91
C GLN A 17 -25.27 0.24 -17.52
N MET A 18 -23.98 -0.08 -17.49
CA MET A 18 -23.23 -0.44 -16.30
C MET A 18 -22.01 0.48 -16.17
N VAL A 19 -21.68 0.80 -14.93
CA VAL A 19 -20.46 1.51 -14.55
C VAL A 19 -19.62 0.57 -13.71
N GLN A 20 -18.38 0.38 -14.11
CA GLN A 20 -17.39 -0.42 -13.41
C GLN A 20 -16.36 0.51 -12.75
N LEU A 21 -16.18 0.34 -11.45
CA LEU A 21 -15.20 1.06 -10.63
C LEU A 21 -14.10 0.10 -10.21
N THR A 22 -12.84 0.50 -10.41
CA THR A 22 -11.68 -0.17 -9.81
C THR A 22 -11.24 0.63 -8.59
N LEU A 23 -11.18 -0.06 -7.46
CA LEU A 23 -10.95 0.49 -6.14
C LEU A 23 -9.68 -0.14 -5.55
N ILE A 24 -8.81 0.68 -4.99
CA ILE A 24 -7.63 0.23 -4.26
C ILE A 24 -7.71 0.78 -2.84
N GLU A 25 -7.41 -0.07 -1.87
CA GLU A 25 -7.39 0.32 -0.46
C GLU A 25 -6.54 1.58 -0.25
N ASN A 26 -7.12 2.58 0.41
CA ASN A 26 -6.51 3.88 0.69
C ASN A 26 -5.56 3.79 1.89
N VAL A 27 -4.56 2.90 1.79
CA VAL A 27 -3.54 2.73 2.81
C VAL A 27 -2.30 3.54 2.45
N SER A 28 -1.86 4.37 3.38
CA SER A 28 -0.54 4.99 3.33
C SER A 28 0.43 4.10 4.10
N THR A 29 1.20 3.29 3.37
CA THR A 29 2.25 2.47 3.99
C THR A 29 3.55 3.23 3.98
N GLU A 30 4.21 3.32 5.13
CA GLU A 30 5.59 3.77 5.18
C GLU A 30 6.48 2.77 4.41
N PRO A 31 7.39 3.25 3.55
CA PRO A 31 8.31 2.36 2.86
C PRO A 31 9.21 1.69 3.89
N VAL A 32 9.16 0.36 3.98
CA VAL A 32 10.13 -0.40 4.78
C VAL A 32 11.45 -0.39 4.02
N SER A 33 12.43 0.35 4.54
CA SER A 33 13.78 0.39 3.99
C SER A 33 14.50 -0.93 4.26
N GLN A 34 14.90 -1.64 3.19
CA GLN A 34 15.75 -2.85 3.31
C GLN A 34 17.05 -2.58 4.09
N LYS A 35 17.59 -1.35 4.00
CA LYS A 35 18.80 -0.93 4.71
C LYS A 35 18.62 -1.05 6.22
N GLN A 36 17.46 -0.65 6.73
CA GLN A 36 17.14 -0.70 8.16
C GLN A 36 17.12 -2.15 8.67
N ARG A 37 16.50 -3.07 7.91
CA ARG A 37 16.47 -4.49 8.27
C ARG A 37 17.84 -5.15 8.27
N ILE A 38 18.72 -4.76 7.34
CA ILE A 38 20.10 -5.28 7.29
C ILE A 38 20.88 -4.76 8.49
N ILE A 39 20.81 -3.46 8.78
CA ILE A 39 21.45 -2.85 9.95
C ILE A 39 20.96 -3.51 11.24
N GLU A 40 19.66 -3.72 11.40
CA GLU A 40 19.08 -4.38 12.58
C GLU A 40 19.52 -5.84 12.73
N ASN A 41 19.57 -6.61 11.64
CA ASN A 41 20.02 -8.01 11.68
C ASN A 41 21.51 -8.13 11.99
N VAL A 42 22.33 -7.26 11.39
CA VAL A 42 23.79 -7.24 11.61
C VAL A 42 24.09 -6.73 13.02
N SER A 43 23.36 -5.71 13.48
CA SER A 43 23.48 -5.20 14.85
C SER A 43 23.03 -6.23 15.89
N ASN A 44 21.99 -7.03 15.65
CA ASN A 44 21.58 -8.04 16.62
C ASN A 44 22.52 -9.26 16.68
N LYS A 45 23.44 -9.41 15.72
CA LYS A 45 24.37 -10.54 15.63
C LYS A 45 25.84 -10.20 15.94
N LEU A 46 26.17 -8.93 16.18
CA LEU A 46 27.55 -8.49 16.44
C LEU A 46 27.71 -7.90 17.85
N ASP A 47 28.83 -8.24 18.47
CA ASP A 47 29.30 -7.71 19.75
C ASP A 47 29.65 -6.22 19.64
N ALA A 48 29.61 -5.48 20.75
CA ALA A 48 29.73 -4.01 20.76
C ALA A 48 31.03 -3.48 20.13
N GLU A 49 32.14 -4.19 20.31
CA GLU A 49 33.47 -3.82 19.79
C GLU A 49 33.55 -4.01 18.26
N THR A 50 32.89 -5.05 17.72
CA THR A 50 32.87 -5.36 16.29
C THR A 50 31.89 -4.47 15.52
N LYS A 51 30.83 -3.98 16.19
CA LYS A 51 29.86 -3.04 15.61
C LYS A 51 30.50 -1.72 15.19
N GLU A 52 31.35 -1.12 16.01
CA GLU A 52 31.97 0.19 15.73
C GLU A 52 32.86 0.16 14.48
N GLN A 53 33.51 -0.97 14.19
CA GLN A 53 34.37 -1.11 13.01
C GLN A 53 33.59 -1.49 11.75
N VAL A 54 32.50 -2.25 11.88
CA VAL A 54 31.77 -2.83 10.73
C VAL A 54 30.60 -1.95 10.27
N MET A 55 29.96 -1.19 11.16
CA MET A 55 28.89 -0.25 10.81
C MET A 55 29.27 0.79 9.73
N PRO A 56 30.40 1.51 9.85
CA PRO A 56 30.76 2.52 8.84
C PRO A 56 31.03 1.91 7.45
N LEU A 57 31.55 0.68 7.39
CA LEU A 57 31.73 -0.05 6.13
C LEU A 57 30.39 -0.55 5.56
N LEU A 58 29.51 -1.06 6.42
CA LEU A 58 28.18 -1.51 6.03
C LEU A 58 27.32 -0.35 5.51
N GLU A 59 27.38 0.82 6.15
CA GLU A 59 26.70 2.05 5.72
C GLU A 59 27.21 2.53 4.35
N ALA A 60 28.53 2.50 4.12
CA ALA A 60 29.12 2.86 2.83
C ALA A 60 28.69 1.90 1.69
N ILE A 61 28.66 0.59 1.96
CA ILE A 61 28.17 -0.42 0.99
C ILE A 61 26.67 -0.25 0.75
N LEU A 62 25.87 -0.02 1.80
CA LEU A 62 24.44 0.21 1.68
C LEU A 62 24.13 1.55 0.99
N GLN A 63 24.95 2.59 1.13
CA GLN A 63 24.82 3.84 0.35
C GLN A 63 25.03 3.60 -1.15
N ALA A 64 25.97 2.74 -1.52
CA ALA A 64 26.22 2.37 -2.92
C ALA A 64 25.14 1.45 -3.51
N GLN A 65 24.32 0.81 -2.68
CA GLN A 65 23.20 -0.02 -3.13
C GLN A 65 21.91 0.80 -3.33
N PRO A 66 21.18 0.59 -4.45
CA PRO A 66 19.89 1.22 -4.67
C PRO A 66 18.94 0.85 -3.53
N THR A 67 18.31 1.85 -2.91
CA THR A 67 17.35 1.65 -1.81
C THR A 67 16.12 0.95 -2.38
N VAL A 68 16.05 -0.38 -2.24
CA VAL A 68 14.87 -1.14 -2.66
C VAL A 68 13.79 -0.94 -1.60
N ASN A 69 12.87 -0.02 -1.88
CA ASN A 69 11.65 0.15 -1.09
C ASN A 69 10.79 -1.11 -1.28
N ILE A 70 10.83 -2.05 -0.32
CA ILE A 70 9.88 -3.16 -0.32
C ILE A 70 8.53 -2.56 0.08
N LYS A 71 7.62 -2.40 -0.88
CA LYS A 71 6.20 -2.20 -0.57
C LYS A 71 5.68 -3.51 0.00
N SER A 72 5.78 -3.68 1.32
CA SER A 72 5.46 -4.93 2.01
C SER A 72 3.97 -5.17 2.22
N TYR A 73 3.12 -4.19 1.86
CA TYR A 73 1.68 -4.29 2.04
C TYR A 73 1.00 -4.76 0.74
N GLN A 74 0.35 -5.92 0.80
CA GLN A 74 -0.54 -6.35 -0.27
C GLN A 74 -1.85 -5.59 -0.14
N GLN A 75 -2.02 -4.55 -0.97
CA GLN A 75 -3.23 -3.73 -0.97
C GLN A 75 -4.44 -4.52 -1.45
N THR A 76 -5.56 -4.41 -0.75
CA THR A 76 -6.82 -4.96 -1.25
C THR A 76 -7.25 -4.20 -2.51
N GLN A 77 -7.49 -4.94 -3.59
CA GLN A 77 -8.04 -4.39 -4.83
C GLN A 77 -9.44 -4.98 -5.06
N MET A 78 -10.40 -4.11 -5.34
CA MET A 78 -11.77 -4.48 -5.62
C MET A 78 -12.20 -3.92 -6.97
N THR A 79 -12.97 -4.70 -7.73
CA THR A 79 -13.67 -4.21 -8.92
C THR A 79 -15.15 -4.38 -8.69
N MET A 80 -15.90 -3.28 -8.77
CA MET A 80 -17.35 -3.29 -8.61
C MET A 80 -18.00 -2.81 -9.90
N ALA A 81 -18.85 -3.66 -10.48
CA ALA A 81 -19.76 -3.25 -11.55
C ALA A 81 -21.15 -2.98 -10.97
N MET A 82 -21.75 -1.86 -11.33
CA MET A 82 -23.09 -1.50 -10.88
C MET A 82 -23.91 -0.85 -12.01
N PRO A 83 -25.26 -0.89 -11.95
CA PRO A 83 -26.09 -0.18 -12.90
C PRO A 83 -25.82 1.32 -12.86
N ARG A 84 -25.94 1.98 -14.02
CA ARG A 84 -25.73 3.44 -14.13
C ARG A 84 -26.62 4.25 -13.19
N SER A 85 -27.86 3.81 -12.97
CA SER A 85 -28.77 4.44 -12.02
C SER A 85 -28.21 4.48 -10.60
N ARG A 86 -27.56 3.40 -10.14
CA ARG A 86 -26.93 3.34 -8.81
C ARG A 86 -25.74 4.30 -8.73
N TYR A 87 -24.89 4.30 -9.75
CA TYR A 87 -23.73 5.20 -9.84
C TYR A 87 -24.15 6.69 -9.83
N ASP A 88 -25.20 7.03 -10.57
CA ASP A 88 -25.76 8.39 -10.61
C ASP A 88 -26.33 8.79 -9.24
N ASN A 89 -27.06 7.89 -8.58
CA ASN A 89 -27.59 8.11 -7.22
C ASN A 89 -26.49 8.26 -6.15
N MET A 90 -25.29 7.72 -6.39
CA MET A 90 -24.12 7.91 -5.53
C MET A 90 -23.44 9.27 -5.73
N GLY A 91 -23.98 10.15 -6.59
CA GLY A 91 -23.39 11.45 -6.87
C GLY A 91 -22.25 11.41 -7.90
N ARG A 92 -22.18 10.33 -8.70
CA ARG A 92 -21.17 10.14 -9.77
C ARG A 92 -19.72 10.29 -9.27
N PRO A 93 -19.28 9.45 -8.33
CA PRO A 93 -17.93 9.55 -7.77
C PRO A 93 -16.86 9.39 -8.87
N GLN A 94 -15.81 10.19 -8.81
CA GLN A 94 -14.77 10.33 -9.84
C GLN A 94 -13.49 9.56 -9.49
N VAL A 95 -12.63 9.36 -10.49
CA VAL A 95 -11.26 8.86 -10.26
C VAL A 95 -10.54 9.78 -9.28
N GLY A 96 -9.92 9.19 -8.26
CA GLY A 96 -9.25 9.89 -7.18
C GLY A 96 -10.12 10.13 -5.94
N ASN A 97 -11.45 10.00 -6.04
CA ASN A 97 -12.31 10.06 -4.86
C ASN A 97 -12.10 8.83 -3.97
N ILE A 98 -12.33 9.02 -2.68
CA ILE A 98 -12.28 7.99 -1.65
C ILE A 98 -13.72 7.59 -1.34
N VAL A 99 -13.97 6.28 -1.25
CA VAL A 99 -15.25 5.70 -0.86
C VAL A 99 -15.03 4.77 0.33
N ALA A 100 -16.00 4.76 1.23
CA ALA A 100 -16.02 3.83 2.36
C ALA A 100 -16.66 2.50 1.92
N VAL A 101 -16.02 1.38 2.25
CA VAL A 101 -16.54 0.03 2.01
C VAL A 101 -16.58 -0.72 3.33
N ASP A 102 -17.75 -1.25 3.68
CA ASP A 102 -17.92 -2.12 4.85
C ASP A 102 -17.95 -3.59 4.42
N LEU A 103 -17.01 -4.38 4.93
CA LEU A 103 -16.85 -5.79 4.62
C LEU A 103 -17.13 -6.62 5.89
N LYS A 104 -18.18 -7.44 5.83
CA LYS A 104 -18.58 -8.33 6.94
C LYS A 104 -18.83 -9.75 6.44
N LYS A 105 -18.21 -10.73 7.12
CA LYS A 105 -18.51 -12.16 6.95
C LYS A 105 -19.89 -12.46 7.55
N ILE A 106 -20.73 -13.16 6.80
CA ILE A 106 -22.04 -13.66 7.23
C ILE A 106 -21.89 -15.12 7.66
#